data_AF-A0A4Y9Y439-F1
#
_entry.id   AF-A0A4Y9Y439-F1
#
_cell.length_a   1.000
_cell.length_b   1.000
_cell.length_c   1.000
_cell.angle_alpha   90.00
_cell.angle_beta   90.00
_cell.angle_gamma   90.00
#
_symmetry.space_group_name_H-M   'P 1'
#
loop_
_entity.id
_entity.type
_entity.pdbx_description
1 polymer ?
#
loop_
_entity_poly.entity_id
_entity_poly.type
_entity_poly.pdbx_seq_one_letter_code
_entity_poly.pdbx_strand_id
1 'polypeptide(L)'
;MTPTTSTKNKKRSQEHITKPRKKRTSRAKPPPPPTPVSLPPLPSLSLPPEGLPTMTVKVLPYPITRNECGPTWVANERPMAQIQKGSRITICTDAQSSGIGCLSAITDLRRHWVTFAIVGAQHPCNLRVPIPWAVLDGLESFTHQKHYFDLAKEPPPHRSISKSVRLSNTF
;
A
#
# COMPACT_ATOMS: atom_id res chain seq x y z
N MET A 1 -28.85 37.16 23.27
CA MET A 1 -30.31 36.91 23.31
C MET A 1 -30.59 36.04 22.09
N THR A 2 -30.99 34.76 22.12
CA THR A 2 -31.61 33.78 23.03
C THR A 2 -31.28 32.37 22.46
N PRO A 3 -31.85 31.23 22.92
CA PRO A 3 -31.39 30.42 24.04
C PRO A 3 -30.94 28.98 23.68
N THR A 4 -30.41 28.33 24.70
CA THR A 4 -30.02 26.93 24.94
C THR A 4 -31.06 25.87 24.51
N THR A 5 -30.60 24.70 24.03
CA THR A 5 -31.30 23.43 24.37
C THR A 5 -30.32 22.28 24.63
N SER A 6 -30.26 21.92 25.91
CA SER A 6 -29.69 20.70 26.47
C SER A 6 -30.72 19.58 26.34
N THR A 7 -30.34 18.38 25.90
CA THR A 7 -31.19 17.19 26.09
C THR A 7 -30.34 16.01 26.48
N LYS A 8 -30.34 15.80 27.80
CA LYS A 8 -29.83 14.65 28.54
C LYS A 8 -30.89 13.56 28.46
N ASN A 9 -30.57 12.38 27.93
CA ASN A 9 -31.48 11.24 28.05
C ASN A 9 -30.77 10.01 28.61
N LYS A 10 -31.26 9.61 29.78
CA LYS A 10 -30.79 8.54 30.66
C LYS A 10 -31.87 7.47 30.67
N LYS A 11 -31.58 6.28 30.16
CA LYS A 11 -32.41 5.06 30.29
C LYS A 11 -31.43 3.90 30.45
N ARG A 12 -31.08 3.52 31.68
CA ARG A 12 -31.79 2.63 32.62
C ARG A 12 -31.98 1.23 32.05
N SER A 13 -31.14 0.35 32.57
CA SER A 13 -31.02 -1.09 32.38
C SER A 13 -32.32 -1.86 32.53
N GLN A 14 -32.49 -2.88 31.70
CA GLN A 14 -33.20 -4.10 32.06
C GLN A 14 -32.32 -5.29 31.68
N GLU A 15 -31.88 -6.00 32.71
CA GLU A 15 -31.02 -7.17 32.64
C GLU A 15 -31.95 -8.41 32.59
N HIS A 16 -32.21 -8.92 31.39
CA HIS A 16 -32.96 -10.15 31.19
C HIS A 16 -32.02 -11.36 31.29
N ILE A 17 -32.01 -12.00 32.46
CA ILE A 17 -31.33 -13.27 32.71
C ILE A 17 -32.04 -14.36 31.89
N THR A 18 -31.41 -14.77 30.78
CA THR A 18 -31.91 -15.84 29.90
C THR A 18 -31.26 -17.16 30.28
N LYS A 19 -32.07 -18.19 30.57
CA LYS A 19 -31.64 -19.53 31.00
C LYS A 19 -30.73 -20.20 29.95
N PRO A 20 -29.68 -20.95 30.36
CA PRO A 20 -28.79 -21.65 29.44
C PRO A 20 -29.48 -22.86 28.81
N ARG A 21 -29.85 -22.75 27.53
CA ARG A 21 -30.31 -23.86 26.69
C ARG A 21 -29.11 -24.73 26.32
N LYS A 22 -29.03 -25.94 26.86
CA LYS A 22 -28.02 -26.97 26.48
C LYS A 22 -28.14 -27.27 24.99
N LYS A 23 -27.25 -26.67 24.18
CA LYS A 23 -27.13 -26.94 22.75
C LYS A 23 -26.46 -28.30 22.57
N ARG A 24 -27.18 -29.24 21.95
CA ARG A 24 -26.64 -30.50 21.42
C ARG A 24 -25.49 -30.14 20.48
N THR A 25 -24.27 -30.51 20.88
CA THR A 25 -23.06 -30.41 20.07
C THR A 25 -23.16 -31.44 18.93
N SER A 26 -23.71 -31.01 17.80
CA SER A 26 -23.54 -31.72 16.53
C SER A 26 -22.04 -31.79 16.26
N ARG A 27 -21.50 -33.01 16.17
CA ARG A 27 -20.12 -33.33 15.85
C ARG A 27 -19.73 -32.55 14.58
N ALA A 28 -18.97 -31.47 14.76
CA ALA A 28 -18.60 -30.57 13.68
C ALA A 28 -17.71 -31.32 12.70
N LYS A 29 -18.12 -31.35 11.43
CA LYS A 29 -17.30 -31.84 10.32
C LYS A 29 -15.99 -31.03 10.33
N PRO A 30 -14.81 -31.66 10.25
CA PRO A 30 -13.54 -30.96 10.21
C PRO A 30 -13.57 -29.89 9.10
N PRO A 31 -13.10 -28.66 9.37
CA PRO A 31 -13.02 -27.65 8.33
C PRO A 31 -12.15 -28.19 7.18
N PRO A 32 -12.55 -27.97 5.91
CA PRO A 32 -11.74 -28.39 4.79
C PRO A 32 -10.35 -27.76 4.88
N PRO A 33 -9.29 -28.45 4.41
CA PRO A 33 -7.95 -27.88 4.38
C PRO A 33 -7.97 -26.57 3.59
N PRO A 34 -7.24 -25.53 4.04
CA PRO A 34 -7.22 -24.25 3.36
C PRO A 34 -6.72 -24.45 1.94
N THR A 35 -7.54 -24.08 0.96
CA THR A 35 -7.16 -24.15 -0.45
C THR A 35 -5.95 -23.24 -0.66
N PRO A 36 -4.87 -23.70 -1.33
CA PRO A 36 -3.72 -22.86 -1.60
C PRO A 36 -4.19 -21.65 -2.41
N VAL A 37 -4.01 -20.45 -1.84
CA VAL A 37 -4.41 -19.21 -2.49
C VAL A 37 -3.41 -18.96 -3.62
N SER A 38 -3.89 -19.05 -4.87
CA SER A 38 -3.09 -18.76 -6.04
C SER A 38 -2.77 -17.26 -6.08
N LEU A 39 -1.48 -16.92 -6.04
CA LEU A 39 -1.03 -15.53 -6.14
C LEU A 39 -1.22 -15.01 -7.57
N PRO A 40 -1.64 -13.75 -7.75
CA PRO A 40 -1.70 -13.15 -9.08
C PRO A 40 -0.30 -13.11 -9.69
N PRO A 41 -0.15 -13.37 -11.00
CA PRO A 41 1.15 -13.32 -11.65
C PRO A 41 1.68 -11.88 -11.67
N LEU A 42 3.00 -11.74 -11.49
CA LEU A 42 3.70 -10.48 -11.74
C LEU A 42 3.59 -10.09 -13.23
N PRO A 43 3.62 -8.78 -13.54
CA PRO A 43 3.60 -8.32 -14.92
C PRO A 43 4.87 -8.78 -15.63
N SER A 44 4.73 -9.26 -16.86
CA SER A 44 5.87 -9.52 -17.73
C SER A 44 6.44 -8.18 -18.22
N LEU A 45 7.65 -7.84 -17.76
CA LEU A 45 8.40 -6.66 -18.16
C LEU A 45 9.52 -7.06 -19.13
N SER A 46 9.67 -6.34 -20.23
CA SER A 46 10.54 -6.72 -21.35
C SER A 46 11.25 -5.53 -21.99
N LEU A 47 12.08 -4.83 -21.21
CA LEU A 47 13.03 -3.86 -21.78
C LEU A 47 14.38 -4.51 -22.13
N PRO A 48 15.07 -4.00 -23.17
CA PRO A 48 16.40 -4.49 -23.53
C PRO A 48 17.42 -4.31 -22.39
N PRO A 49 18.42 -5.20 -22.24
CA PRO A 49 19.50 -5.03 -21.29
C PRO A 49 20.56 -4.06 -21.88
N GLU A 50 20.42 -2.77 -21.62
CA GLU A 50 21.31 -1.71 -22.17
C GLU A 50 22.55 -1.44 -21.29
N GLY A 51 22.94 -2.38 -20.42
CA GLY A 51 24.07 -2.19 -19.49
C GLY A 51 23.83 -1.16 -18.38
N LEU A 52 22.67 -0.52 -18.35
CA LEU A 52 22.26 0.38 -17.28
C LEU A 52 21.94 -0.41 -15.99
N PRO A 53 22.28 0.14 -14.81
CA PRO A 53 22.03 -0.54 -13.54
C PRO A 53 20.54 -0.78 -13.36
N THR A 54 20.18 -2.03 -13.04
CA THR A 54 18.81 -2.45 -12.78
C THR A 54 18.63 -2.70 -11.29
N MET A 55 17.61 -2.09 -10.71
CA MET A 55 17.34 -2.18 -9.28
C MET A 55 16.19 -3.14 -8.99
N THR A 56 16.40 -4.08 -8.09
CA THR A 56 15.35 -4.98 -7.63
C THR A 56 14.46 -4.29 -6.59
N VAL A 57 13.15 -4.30 -6.85
CA VAL A 57 12.12 -3.76 -5.94
C VAL A 57 11.22 -4.89 -5.48
N LYS A 58 11.29 -5.22 -4.20
CA LYS A 58 10.42 -6.22 -3.60
C LYS A 58 9.05 -5.61 -3.28
N VAL A 59 7.99 -6.22 -3.81
CA VAL A 59 6.61 -5.73 -3.68
C VAL A 59 5.74 -6.68 -2.86
N LEU A 60 4.59 -6.17 -2.43
CA LEU A 60 3.54 -6.99 -1.83
C LEU A 60 3.01 -8.01 -2.85
N PRO A 61 2.58 -9.21 -2.39
CA PRO A 61 2.14 -10.29 -3.27
C PRO A 61 0.84 -9.97 -4.03
N TYR A 62 0.04 -9.01 -3.57
CA TYR A 62 -1.22 -8.62 -4.20
C TYR A 62 -1.14 -7.15 -4.65
N PRO A 63 -1.39 -6.86 -5.94
CA PRO A 63 -1.47 -5.49 -6.40
C PRO A 63 -2.79 -4.85 -5.96
N ILE A 64 -2.80 -3.52 -5.90
CA ILE A 64 -4.02 -2.74 -5.76
C ILE A 64 -4.55 -2.46 -7.16
N THR A 65 -5.74 -2.97 -7.47
CA THR A 65 -6.44 -2.62 -8.71
C THR A 65 -7.26 -1.37 -8.45
N ARG A 66 -6.92 -0.26 -9.11
CA ARG A 66 -7.68 0.99 -9.02
C ARG A 66 -8.09 1.42 -10.41
N ASN A 67 -9.37 1.23 -10.72
CA ASN A 67 -10.01 1.67 -11.96
C ASN A 67 -9.18 1.30 -13.22
N GLU A 68 -9.15 2.18 -14.21
CA GLU A 68 -8.63 1.97 -15.56
C GLU A 68 -7.09 2.02 -15.67
N CYS A 69 -6.37 2.34 -14.58
CA CYS A 69 -4.92 2.53 -14.63
C CYS A 69 -4.11 1.23 -14.50
N GLY A 70 -4.75 0.06 -14.50
CA GLY A 70 -4.11 -1.24 -14.32
C GLY A 70 -3.66 -1.52 -12.88
N PRO A 71 -3.01 -2.68 -12.65
CA PRO A 71 -2.56 -3.07 -11.32
C PRO A 71 -1.45 -2.15 -10.81
N THR A 72 -1.57 -1.73 -9.54
CA THR A 72 -0.55 -0.97 -8.81
C THR A 72 0.14 -1.86 -7.79
N TRP A 73 1.39 -2.21 -8.05
CA TRP A 73 2.23 -2.96 -7.13
C TRP A 73 2.75 -2.03 -6.04
N VAL A 74 2.77 -2.49 -4.78
CA VAL A 74 3.20 -1.67 -3.65
C VAL A 74 4.53 -2.18 -3.14
N ALA A 75 5.54 -1.32 -3.07
CA ALA A 75 6.85 -1.67 -2.51
C ALA A 75 6.70 -2.12 -1.05
N ASN A 76 7.26 -3.27 -0.74
CA ASN A 76 7.19 -3.93 0.57
C ASN A 76 8.45 -3.68 1.41
N GLU A 77 9.60 -3.59 0.74
CA GLU A 77 10.90 -3.37 1.36
C GLU A 77 11.61 -2.18 0.69
N ARG A 78 12.51 -1.55 1.45
CA ARG A 78 13.28 -0.42 0.94
C ARG A 78 14.28 -0.93 -0.11
N PRO A 79 14.27 -0.41 -1.34
CA PRO A 79 15.27 -0.77 -2.34
C PRO A 79 16.67 -0.26 -1.96
N MET A 80 17.71 -0.83 -2.58
CA MET A 80 19.11 -0.51 -2.27
C MET A 80 19.45 0.97 -2.41
N ALA A 81 18.81 1.65 -3.37
CA ALA A 81 18.91 3.08 -3.59
C ALA A 81 17.51 3.70 -3.65
N GLN A 82 17.43 5.02 -3.52
CA GLN A 82 16.18 5.72 -3.79
C GLN A 82 15.83 5.60 -5.28
N ILE A 83 14.56 5.40 -5.56
CA ILE A 83 14.07 5.18 -6.92
C ILE A 83 13.56 6.48 -7.52
N GLN A 84 13.75 6.68 -8.82
CA GLN A 84 13.39 7.93 -9.49
C GLN A 84 12.87 7.70 -10.90
N LYS A 85 12.29 8.73 -11.53
CA LYS A 85 11.95 8.69 -12.96
C LYS A 85 13.20 8.32 -13.78
N GLY A 86 13.04 7.44 -14.77
CA GLY A 86 14.12 6.86 -15.57
C GLY A 86 14.82 5.64 -14.96
N SER A 87 14.52 5.27 -13.70
CA SER A 87 15.18 4.10 -13.08
C SER A 87 14.73 2.79 -13.73
N ARG A 88 15.69 1.94 -14.11
CA ARG A 88 15.43 0.56 -14.50
C ARG A 88 15.20 -0.31 -13.28
N ILE A 89 14.11 -1.07 -13.30
CA ILE A 89 13.71 -1.89 -12.17
C ILE A 89 13.33 -3.31 -12.58
N THR A 90 13.51 -4.22 -11.64
CA THR A 90 12.89 -5.56 -11.64
C THR A 90 11.99 -5.64 -10.43
N ILE A 91 10.73 -6.01 -10.62
CA ILE A 91 9.77 -6.19 -9.52
C ILE A 91 9.79 -7.65 -9.11
N CYS A 92 9.87 -7.92 -7.81
CA CYS A 92 9.82 -9.29 -7.31
C CYS A 92 8.91 -9.46 -6.10
N THR A 93 8.39 -10.68 -5.96
CA THR A 93 7.81 -11.22 -4.73
C THR A 93 8.72 -12.34 -4.23
N ASP A 94 8.36 -13.01 -3.14
CA ASP A 94 9.11 -14.18 -2.68
C ASP A 94 9.01 -15.38 -3.65
N ALA A 95 8.01 -15.38 -4.53
CA ALA A 95 7.73 -16.50 -5.44
C ALA A 95 8.06 -16.21 -6.91
N GLN A 96 8.13 -14.95 -7.31
CA GLN A 96 8.20 -14.55 -8.71
C GLN A 96 9.09 -13.32 -8.92
N SER A 97 9.65 -13.21 -10.11
CA SER A 97 10.32 -12.00 -10.60
C SER A 97 9.69 -11.59 -11.93
N SER A 98 9.38 -10.31 -12.10
CA SER A 98 9.14 -9.73 -13.41
C SER A 98 10.47 -9.69 -14.19
N GLY A 99 10.45 -9.34 -15.47
CA GLY A 99 11.68 -8.92 -16.15
C GLY A 99 12.05 -7.47 -15.81
N ILE A 100 12.75 -6.81 -16.74
CA ILE A 100 13.23 -5.43 -16.60
C ILE A 100 12.19 -4.45 -17.14
N GLY A 101 11.81 -3.46 -16.33
CA GLY A 101 11.00 -2.30 -16.72
C GLY A 101 11.69 -0.98 -16.37
N CYS A 102 11.04 0.14 -16.72
CA CYS A 102 11.55 1.48 -16.44
C CYS A 102 10.45 2.35 -15.82
N LEU A 103 10.79 3.12 -14.79
CA LEU A 103 9.87 4.09 -14.20
C LEU A 103 9.80 5.33 -15.10
N SER A 104 8.62 5.68 -15.61
CA SER A 104 8.49 6.77 -16.59
C SER A 104 8.00 8.08 -15.96
N ALA A 105 6.76 8.12 -15.52
CA ALA A 105 6.10 9.31 -14.99
C ALA A 105 5.44 9.03 -13.64
N ILE A 106 5.25 10.08 -12.84
CA ILE A 106 4.47 10.01 -11.60
C ILE A 106 2.98 10.11 -11.98
N THR A 107 2.20 9.09 -11.63
CA THR A 107 0.75 9.01 -11.93
C THR A 107 -0.13 9.40 -10.73
N ASP A 108 0.40 9.35 -9.51
CA ASP A 108 -0.33 9.74 -8.30
C ASP A 108 0.68 10.18 -7.23
N LEU A 109 0.48 11.37 -6.66
CA LEU A 109 1.27 11.92 -5.57
C LEU A 109 0.38 12.11 -4.34
N ARG A 110 0.75 11.44 -3.25
CA ARG A 110 0.04 11.47 -1.96
C ARG A 110 1.01 11.85 -0.87
N ARG A 111 0.48 12.14 0.33
CA ARG A 111 1.28 12.60 1.46
C ARG A 111 2.49 11.72 1.76
N HIS A 112 2.27 10.41 1.79
CA HIS A 112 3.30 9.43 2.16
C HIS A 112 3.75 8.53 1.01
N TRP A 113 3.12 8.67 -0.16
CA TRP A 113 3.28 7.73 -1.27
C TRP A 113 3.38 8.46 -2.60
N VAL A 114 4.21 7.93 -3.48
CA VAL A 114 4.26 8.29 -4.90
C VAL A 114 4.02 7.05 -5.73
N THR A 115 3.31 7.19 -6.84
CA THR A 115 3.03 6.11 -7.79
C THR A 115 3.66 6.44 -9.13
N PHE A 116 4.46 5.51 -9.67
CA PHE A 116 5.12 5.62 -10.95
C PHE A 116 4.48 4.68 -11.98
N ALA A 117 4.32 5.13 -13.21
CA ALA A 117 4.00 4.26 -14.34
C ALA A 117 5.24 3.43 -14.75
N ILE A 118 5.04 2.15 -15.02
CA ILE A 118 6.09 1.23 -15.45
C ILE A 118 6.00 1.04 -16.97
N VAL A 119 7.09 1.33 -17.67
CA VAL A 119 7.27 1.03 -19.10
C VAL A 119 7.96 -0.32 -19.26
N GLY A 120 7.62 -1.02 -20.34
CA GLY A 120 8.13 -2.37 -20.66
C GLY A 120 7.18 -3.50 -20.31
N ALA A 121 6.07 -3.20 -19.66
CA ALA A 121 5.00 -4.17 -19.40
C ALA A 121 4.12 -4.39 -20.63
N GLN A 122 3.62 -5.61 -20.85
CA GLN A 122 2.60 -5.87 -21.87
C GLN A 122 1.30 -5.11 -21.63
N HIS A 123 0.95 -4.88 -20.37
CA HIS A 123 -0.25 -4.16 -19.95
C HIS A 123 0.14 -3.00 -19.02
N PRO A 124 -0.59 -1.88 -19.02
CA PRO A 124 -0.34 -0.78 -18.11
C PRO A 124 -0.28 -1.26 -16.66
N CYS A 125 0.78 -0.91 -15.95
CA CYS A 125 0.92 -1.20 -14.53
C CYS A 125 1.75 -0.10 -13.85
N ASN A 126 1.60 -0.03 -12.53
CA ASN A 126 2.23 1.02 -11.72
C ASN A 126 3.00 0.43 -10.54
N LEU A 127 3.98 1.19 -10.06
CA LEU A 127 4.69 0.94 -8.81
C LEU A 127 4.41 2.08 -7.83
N ARG A 128 3.84 1.75 -6.68
CA ARG A 128 3.66 2.65 -5.55
C ARG A 128 4.77 2.46 -4.53
N VAL A 129 5.41 3.56 -4.16
CA VAL A 129 6.55 3.61 -3.24
C VAL A 129 6.35 4.68 -2.18
N PRO A 130 6.83 4.47 -0.95
CA PRO A 130 6.90 5.52 0.05
C PRO A 130 7.80 6.67 -0.40
N ILE A 131 7.39 7.90 -0.09
CA ILE A 131 8.14 9.12 -0.47
C ILE A 131 9.62 9.08 -0.04
N PRO A 132 9.99 8.61 1.18
CA PRO A 132 11.41 8.53 1.56
C PRO A 132 12.26 7.56 0.73
N TRP A 133 11.64 6.66 -0.03
CA TRP A 133 12.31 5.70 -0.90
C TRP A 133 12.39 6.17 -2.36
N ALA A 134 11.84 7.35 -2.64
CA ALA A 134 11.82 7.93 -3.97
C ALA A 134 12.61 9.24 -4.00
N VAL A 135 13.18 9.57 -5.15
CA VAL A 135 13.64 10.92 -5.46
C VAL A 135 12.53 11.61 -6.24
N LEU A 136 12.06 12.73 -5.71
CA LEU A 136 11.15 13.64 -6.42
C LEU A 136 11.99 14.78 -6.99
N ASP A 137 11.74 15.14 -8.24
CA ASP A 137 12.38 16.25 -8.93
C ASP A 137 11.35 17.32 -9.31
N GLY A 138 11.85 18.48 -9.76
CA GLY A 138 11.06 19.56 -10.37
C GLY A 138 9.76 19.90 -9.64
N LEU A 139 8.65 19.78 -10.38
CA LEU A 139 7.32 20.15 -9.92
C LEU A 139 6.80 19.23 -8.82
N GLU A 140 7.11 17.93 -8.87
CA GLU A 140 6.62 16.95 -7.89
C GLU A 140 7.26 17.17 -6.52
N SER A 141 8.55 17.50 -6.49
CA SER A 141 9.27 17.87 -5.26
C SER A 141 8.70 19.16 -4.66
N PHE A 142 8.53 20.20 -5.48
CA PHE A 142 7.93 21.47 -5.05
C PHE A 142 6.50 21.27 -4.52
N THR A 143 5.68 20.50 -5.25
CA THR A 143 4.29 20.21 -4.86
C THR A 143 4.24 19.47 -3.54
N HIS A 144 5.08 18.43 -3.37
CA HIS A 144 5.14 17.69 -2.11
C HIS A 144 5.57 18.58 -0.95
N GLN A 145 6.59 19.42 -1.14
CA GLN A 145 7.09 20.31 -0.08
C GLN A 145 6.07 21.39 0.31
N LYS A 146 5.42 22.02 -0.66
CA LYS A 146 4.50 23.15 -0.42
C LYS A 146 3.11 22.71 0.01
N HIS A 147 2.62 21.60 -0.53
CA HIS A 147 1.25 21.14 -0.35
C HIS A 147 1.15 19.85 0.46
N TYR A 148 2.19 19.47 1.21
CA TYR A 148 2.23 18.22 1.99
C TYR A 148 0.96 17.97 2.82
N PHE A 149 0.48 19.02 3.50
CA PHE A 149 -0.71 18.94 4.38
C PHE A 149 -2.03 18.95 3.62
N ASP A 150 -2.02 19.36 2.35
CA ASP A 150 -3.18 19.36 1.46
C ASP A 150 -3.28 18.04 0.66
N LEU A 151 -2.16 17.33 0.49
CA LEU A 151 -2.14 16.02 -0.16
C LEU A 151 -2.97 14.98 0.61
N ALA A 152 -3.62 14.10 -0.16
CA ALA A 152 -4.43 13.00 0.36
C ALA A 152 -3.64 12.17 1.38
N LYS A 153 -4.25 11.98 2.56
CA LYS A 153 -3.66 11.26 3.69
C LYS A 153 -3.63 9.74 3.48
N GLU A 154 -4.63 9.21 2.80
CA GLU A 154 -4.74 7.80 2.50
C GLU A 154 -3.95 7.45 1.24
N PRO A 155 -3.23 6.32 1.19
CA PRO A 155 -3.12 5.32 2.26
C PRO A 155 -2.17 5.75 3.39
N PRO A 156 -2.28 5.15 4.59
CA PRO A 156 -1.41 5.47 5.73
C PRO A 156 0.07 5.24 5.38
N PRO A 157 1.01 5.85 6.10
CA PRO A 157 2.43 5.67 5.85
C PRO A 157 2.83 4.20 5.94
N HIS A 158 3.82 3.81 5.13
CA HIS A 158 4.33 2.44 5.13
C HIS A 158 4.80 2.01 6.53
N ARG A 159 4.58 0.72 6.86
CA ARG A 159 4.85 0.13 8.19
C ARG A 159 6.29 0.28 8.69
N SER A 160 7.26 0.40 7.78
CA SER A 160 8.66 0.63 8.16
C SER A 160 8.93 2.07 8.60
N ILE A 161 8.08 3.02 8.19
CA ILE A 161 8.23 4.45 8.48
C ILE A 161 7.44 4.79 9.76
N SER A 162 6.25 4.21 9.93
CA SER A 162 5.37 4.52 11.07
C SER A 162 5.91 4.10 12.44
N LYS A 163 6.84 3.15 12.51
CA LYS A 163 7.41 2.65 13.77
C LYS A 163 8.43 3.59 14.42
N SER A 164 8.94 4.60 13.71
CA SER A 164 10.07 5.40 14.18
C SER A 164 9.72 6.55 15.14
N VAL A 165 8.43 6.81 15.41
CA VAL A 165 7.98 8.03 16.12
C VAL A 165 7.85 7.86 17.65
N ARG A 166 8.16 6.68 18.23
CA ARG A 166 7.88 6.42 19.66
C ARG A 166 9.08 6.32 20.62
N LEU A 167 10.32 6.61 20.21
CA LEU A 167 11.50 6.32 21.06
C LEU A 167 12.46 7.48 21.35
N SER A 168 12.02 8.74 21.31
CA SER A 168 12.84 9.85 21.82
C SER A 168 12.00 10.86 22.59
N ASN A 169 11.61 10.49 23.82
CA ASN A 169 11.28 11.44 24.88
C ASN A 169 11.63 10.80 26.24
N THR A 170 12.93 10.66 26.47
CA THR A 170 13.50 10.59 27.82
C THR A 170 14.30 11.87 27.99
N PHE A 171 13.64 12.86 28.58
CA PHE A 171 14.30 13.97 29.27
C PHE A 171 14.52 13.56 30.73
#